data_AF-A0A7S0HT26-F1
#
_entry.id   AF-A0A7S0HT26-F1
#
_cell.length_a   1.000
_cell.length_b   1.000
_cell.length_c   1.000
_cell.angle_alpha   90.00
_cell.angle_beta   90.00
_cell.angle_gamma   90.00
#
_symmetry.space_group_name_H-M   'P 1'
#
loop_
_entity.id
_entity.type
_entity.pdbx_description
1 polymer ?
#
loop_
_entity_poly.entity_id
_entity_poly.type
_entity_poly.pdbx_seq_one_letter_code
_entity_poly.pdbx_strand_id
1 'polypeptide(L)'
;RSRTTSFALSKVYKDTAEWKVVSERFLKGLEQTFLVRIMRVQNKDLHMKTRTYVEMMQQRLRADASGQTMEGKLVWHGCKTPANVISIAENGFLVHAGQNG
;
A
#
# COMPACT_ATOMS: atom_id res chain seq x y z
N ARG A 1 -26.03 -14.81 -1.82
CA ARG A 1 -25.61 -13.45 -1.38
C ARG A 1 -24.42 -13.05 -2.23
N SER A 2 -24.58 -12.06 -3.10
CA SER A 2 -23.50 -11.57 -3.99
C SER A 2 -22.34 -11.06 -3.14
N ARG A 3 -21.13 -11.63 -3.31
CA ARG A 3 -19.90 -11.10 -2.70
C ARG A 3 -19.55 -9.81 -3.45
N THR A 4 -20.07 -8.68 -2.99
CA THR A 4 -19.44 -7.38 -3.29
C THR A 4 -18.05 -7.42 -2.69
N THR A 5 -17.03 -7.62 -3.52
CA THR A 5 -15.63 -7.49 -3.11
C THR A 5 -15.42 -6.05 -2.65
N SER A 6 -14.95 -5.85 -1.42
CA SER A 6 -14.74 -4.52 -0.80
C SER A 6 -13.60 -3.72 -1.43
N PHE A 7 -12.97 -4.27 -2.47
CA PHE A 7 -11.89 -3.64 -3.22
C PHE A 7 -12.00 -3.89 -4.73
N ALA A 8 -11.34 -3.02 -5.49
CA ALA A 8 -11.16 -3.13 -6.93
C ALA A 8 -9.69 -2.95 -7.32
N LEU A 9 -9.30 -3.53 -8.45
CA LEU A 9 -8.01 -3.32 -9.09
C LEU A 9 -8.22 -2.59 -10.41
N SER A 10 -7.68 -1.38 -10.52
CA SER A 10 -7.79 -0.56 -11.72
C SER A 10 -6.44 -0.49 -12.43
N LYS A 11 -6.43 -0.73 -13.75
CA LYS A 11 -5.21 -0.60 -14.54
C LYS A 11 -4.78 0.86 -14.59
N VAL A 12 -3.50 1.12 -14.32
CA VAL A 12 -2.89 2.43 -14.57
C VAL A 12 -2.32 2.43 -15.99
N TYR A 13 -2.71 3.40 -16.81
CA TYR A 13 -2.30 3.48 -18.22
C TYR A 13 -0.97 4.21 -18.39
N LYS A 14 -0.19 3.82 -19.41
CA LYS A 14 1.21 4.25 -19.61
C LYS A 14 1.38 5.75 -19.84
N ASP A 15 0.34 6.39 -20.37
CA ASP A 15 0.24 7.81 -20.69
C ASP A 15 -0.12 8.69 -19.48
N THR A 16 -0.43 8.09 -18.32
CA THR A 16 -0.80 8.83 -17.12
C THR A 16 0.42 9.28 -16.31
N ALA A 17 0.29 10.43 -15.63
CA ALA A 17 1.31 10.91 -14.71
C ALA A 17 1.58 9.91 -13.56
N GLU A 18 0.55 9.20 -13.09
CA GLU A 18 0.71 8.15 -12.08
C GLU A 18 1.62 7.02 -12.57
N TRP A 19 1.42 6.53 -13.81
CA TRP A 19 2.30 5.52 -14.37
C TRP A 19 3.75 6.00 -14.38
N LYS A 20 4.00 7.23 -14.87
CA LYS A 20 5.33 7.81 -14.93
C LYS A 20 6.00 7.83 -13.56
N VAL A 21 5.35 8.42 -12.55
CA VAL A 21 5.88 8.54 -11.18
C VAL A 21 6.18 7.18 -10.56
N VAL A 22 5.26 6.22 -10.67
CA VAL A 22 5.42 4.90 -10.05
C VAL A 22 6.48 4.08 -10.77
N SER A 23 6.49 4.09 -12.11
CA SER A 23 7.46 3.32 -12.90
C SER A 23 8.88 3.84 -12.78
N GLU A 24 9.09 5.16 -12.82
CA GLU A 24 10.42 5.77 -12.62
C GLU A 24 10.99 5.42 -11.24
N ARG A 25 10.15 5.47 -10.19
CA ARG A 25 10.58 5.09 -8.85
C ARG A 25 10.85 3.59 -8.71
N PHE A 26 10.07 2.74 -9.39
CA PHE A 26 10.25 1.29 -9.36
C PHE A 26 11.54 0.88 -10.07
N LEU A 27 11.79 1.43 -11.26
CA LEU A 27 12.94 1.10 -12.09
C LEU A 27 14.25 1.72 -11.57
N LYS A 28 14.18 2.65 -10.62
CA LYS A 28 15.38 3.25 -10.01
C LYS A 28 16.23 2.17 -9.33
N GLY A 29 17.36 1.84 -9.95
CA GLY A 29 18.27 0.78 -9.49
C GLY A 29 17.90 -0.63 -9.97
N LEU A 30 16.94 -0.78 -10.89
CA LEU A 30 16.49 -2.04 -11.47
C LEU A 30 16.57 -2.02 -13.01
N GLU A 31 17.71 -1.61 -13.55
CA GLU A 31 17.91 -1.32 -14.98
C GLU A 31 17.63 -2.52 -15.91
N GLN A 32 17.74 -3.74 -15.41
CA GLN A 32 17.50 -4.97 -16.18
C GLN A 32 16.06 -5.52 -16.04
N THR A 33 15.17 -4.82 -15.33
CA THR A 33 13.81 -5.28 -15.07
C THR A 33 12.82 -4.65 -16.05
N PHE A 34 11.92 -5.46 -16.60
CA PHE A 34 10.82 -4.99 -17.44
C PHE A 34 9.53 -4.88 -16.63
N LEU A 35 8.97 -3.66 -16.58
CA LEU A 35 7.68 -3.41 -15.95
C LEU A 35 6.52 -3.77 -16.89
N VAL A 36 5.78 -4.82 -16.54
CA VAL A 36 4.67 -5.33 -17.37
C VAL A 36 3.39 -4.49 -17.22
N ARG A 37 2.99 -4.21 -15.98
CA ARG A 37 1.74 -3.49 -15.65
C ARG A 37 1.79 -2.89 -14.25
N ILE A 38 1.01 -1.84 -14.03
CA ILE A 38 0.70 -1.27 -12.73
C ILE A 38 -0.81 -1.38 -12.52
N MET A 39 -1.20 -1.89 -11.34
CA MET A 39 -2.59 -1.95 -10.91
C MET A 39 -2.75 -1.10 -9.65
N ARG A 40 -3.68 -0.15 -9.68
CA ARG A 40 -4.09 0.64 -8.52
C ARG A 40 -5.07 -0.16 -7.68
N VAL A 41 -4.76 -0.35 -6.40
CA VAL A 41 -5.68 -0.94 -5.42
C VAL A 41 -6.64 0.14 -4.94
N GLN A 42 -7.94 -0.12 -5.08
CA GLN A 42 -9.01 0.74 -4.60
C GLN A 42 -9.80 -0.01 -3.52
N ASN A 43 -9.39 0.14 -2.26
CA ASN A 43 -10.02 -0.49 -1.11
C ASN A 43 -10.44 0.60 -0.11
N LYS A 44 -11.73 0.93 -0.10
CA LYS A 44 -12.25 2.03 0.73
C LYS A 44 -12.08 1.74 2.22
N ASP A 45 -12.31 0.50 2.63
CA ASP A 45 -12.27 0.10 4.04
C ASP A 45 -10.84 0.14 4.59
N LEU A 46 -9.87 -0.39 3.83
CA LEU A 46 -8.47 -0.27 4.21
C LEU A 46 -8.02 1.18 4.23
N HIS A 47 -8.40 1.99 3.25
CA HIS A 47 -8.04 3.40 3.21
C HIS A 47 -8.55 4.16 4.45
N MET A 48 -9.81 3.93 4.84
CA MET A 48 -10.36 4.53 6.07
C MET A 48 -9.63 4.04 7.31
N LYS A 49 -9.40 2.73 7.46
CA LYS A 49 -8.66 2.16 8.61
C LYS A 49 -7.25 2.75 8.74
N THR A 50 -6.52 2.84 7.62
CA THR A 50 -5.17 3.43 7.60
C THR A 50 -5.21 4.91 7.99
N ARG A 51 -6.17 5.68 7.49
CA ARG A 51 -6.31 7.10 7.83
C ARG A 51 -6.59 7.30 9.31
N THR A 52 -7.54 6.57 9.89
CA THR A 52 -7.83 6.64 11.33
C THR A 52 -6.62 6.28 12.17
N TYR A 53 -5.87 5.23 11.79
CA TYR A 53 -4.64 4.86 12.50
C TYR A 53 -3.58 5.97 12.47
N VAL A 54 -3.35 6.58 11.30
CA VAL A 54 -2.39 7.69 11.15
C VAL A 54 -2.82 8.90 11.99
N GLU A 55 -4.10 9.27 11.97
CA GLU A 55 -4.66 10.36 12.78
C GLU A 55 -4.46 10.10 14.28
N MET A 56 -4.75 8.88 14.76
CA MET A 56 -4.53 8.49 16.16
C MET A 56 -3.04 8.56 16.55
N MET A 57 -2.13 8.10 15.70
CA MET A 57 -0.69 8.18 15.98
C MET A 57 -0.18 9.62 16.00
N GLN A 58 -0.66 10.47 15.09
CA GLN A 58 -0.33 11.89 15.10
C GLN A 58 -0.81 12.59 16.38
N GLN A 59 -2.00 12.24 16.88
CA GLN A 59 -2.50 12.76 18.16
C GLN A 59 -1.63 12.32 19.33
N ARG A 60 -1.22 11.04 19.38
CA ARG A 60 -0.32 10.53 20.43
C ARG A 60 1.04 11.24 20.43
N LEU A 61 1.67 11.37 19.28
CA LEU A 61 2.97 12.04 19.17
C LEU A 61 2.94 13.52 19.63
N ARG A 62 1.81 14.20 19.40
CA ARG A 62 1.56 15.56 19.92
C ARG A 62 1.38 15.58 21.43
N ALA A 63 0.66 14.60 21.98
CA ALA A 63 0.45 14.49 23.42
C ALA A 63 1.74 14.18 24.18
N ASP A 64 2.64 13.40 23.58
CA ASP A 64 3.93 13.04 24.16
C ASP A 64 4.99 14.17 24.08
N ALA A 65 4.61 15.36 23.59
CA ALA A 65 5.48 16.52 23.35
C ALA A 65 6.78 16.20 22.57
N SER A 66 6.80 15.08 21.84
CA SER A 66 7.98 14.53 21.20
C SER A 66 8.52 15.41 20.06
N GLY A 67 7.73 16.37 19.58
CA GLY A 67 8.00 17.16 18.38
C GLY A 67 8.03 16.32 17.09
N GLN A 68 7.80 15.01 17.18
CA GLN A 68 7.84 14.10 16.04
C GLN A 68 6.53 14.16 15.27
N THR A 69 6.63 14.21 13.95
CA THR A 69 5.50 14.10 13.04
C THR A 69 5.55 12.73 12.35
N MET A 70 4.38 12.10 12.23
CA MET A 70 4.24 10.91 11.39
C MET A 70 4.19 11.35 9.93
N GLU A 71 5.33 11.24 9.24
CA GLU A 71 5.40 11.36 7.79
C GLU A 71 5.13 10.00 7.15
N GLY A 72 4.15 9.95 6.24
CA GLY A 72 3.87 8.74 5.47
C GLY A 72 4.99 8.47 4.47
N LYS A 73 5.77 7.41 4.68
CA LYS A 73 6.78 6.96 3.71
C LYS A 73 6.16 5.97 2.72
N LEU A 74 6.37 6.23 1.44
CA LEU A 74 6.11 5.25 0.40
C LEU A 74 7.24 4.21 0.38
N VAL A 75 6.89 2.93 0.45
CA VAL A 75 7.84 1.81 0.49
C VAL A 75 7.44 0.70 -0.48
N TRP A 76 8.40 -0.11 -0.91
CA TRP A 76 8.16 -1.29 -1.72
C TRP A 76 7.99 -2.52 -0.82
N HIS A 77 6.99 -3.35 -1.12
CA HIS A 77 6.78 -4.63 -0.45
C HIS A 77 6.66 -5.74 -1.49
N GLY A 78 7.64 -6.64 -1.53
CA GLY A 78 7.64 -7.83 -2.40
C GLY A 78 6.78 -8.95 -1.80
N CYS A 79 6.01 -9.63 -2.64
CA CYS A 79 5.20 -10.79 -2.25
C CYS A 79 5.73 -12.06 -2.91
N LYS A 80 5.72 -13.20 -2.19
CA LYS A 80 6.18 -14.49 -2.72
C LYS A 80 5.23 -15.08 -3.76
N THR A 81 3.92 -14.90 -3.59
CA THR A 81 2.90 -15.50 -4.47
C THR A 81 1.84 -14.48 -4.93
N PRO A 82 1.21 -14.69 -6.10
CA PRO A 82 0.08 -13.89 -6.53
C PRO A 82 -1.10 -13.89 -5.55
N ALA A 83 -1.33 -14.99 -4.83
CA ALA A 83 -2.38 -15.08 -3.82
C ALA A 83 -2.14 -14.12 -2.64
N ASN A 84 -0.87 -13.95 -2.23
CA ASN A 84 -0.53 -12.96 -1.19
C ASN A 84 -0.84 -11.54 -1.67
N VAL A 85 -0.59 -11.22 -2.94
CA VAL A 85 -0.88 -9.89 -3.51
C VAL A 85 -2.37 -9.57 -3.40
N ILE A 86 -3.24 -10.51 -3.77
CA ILE A 86 -4.70 -10.34 -3.67
C ILE A 86 -5.12 -10.22 -2.21
N SER A 87 -4.61 -11.09 -1.33
CA SER A 87 -4.92 -11.05 0.09
C SER A 87 -4.53 -9.71 0.73
N ILE A 88 -3.37 -9.16 0.38
CA ILE A 88 -2.91 -7.85 0.89
C ILE A 88 -3.75 -6.71 0.32
N ALA A 89 -4.13 -6.77 -0.96
CA ALA A 89 -4.99 -5.77 -1.57
C ALA A 89 -6.40 -5.73 -0.93
N GLU A 90 -6.91 -6.90 -0.51
CA GLU A 90 -8.23 -7.04 0.12
C GLU A 90 -8.20 -6.73 1.63
N ASN A 91 -7.21 -7.24 2.35
CA ASN A 91 -7.20 -7.26 3.81
C ASN A 91 -6.09 -6.42 4.46
N GLY A 92 -5.20 -5.84 3.65
CA GLY A 92 -4.02 -5.13 4.11
C GLY A 92 -2.91 -6.09 4.54
N PHE A 93 -1.85 -5.53 5.10
CA PHE A 93 -0.79 -6.33 5.72
C PHE A 93 -1.33 -6.92 7.02
N LEU A 94 -1.65 -8.21 7.00
CA LEU A 94 -1.92 -8.95 8.22
C LEU A 94 -0.58 -9.10 8.95
N VAL A 95 -0.43 -8.36 10.05
CA VAL A 95 0.57 -8.73 11.05
C VAL A 95 0.09 -10.05 11.61
N HIS A 96 0.72 -11.16 11.20
CA HIS A 96 0.55 -12.40 11.93
C HIS A 96 1.08 -12.14 13.35
N ALA A 97 0.18 -11.80 14.27
CA ALA A 97 0.48 -11.83 15.69
C ALA A 97 0.84 -13.29 16.01
N GLY A 98 2.14 -13.59 16.10
CA GLY A 98 2.64 -14.87 16.59
C GLY A 98 3.19 -15.85 15.56
N GLN A 99 4.05 -15.43 14.63
CA GLN A 99 5.04 -16.37 14.09
C GLN A 99 6.45 -15.83 14.36
N ASN A 100 7.04 -16.40 15.42
CA ASN A 100 8.46 -16.34 15.74
C ASN A 100 9.30 -16.73 14.51
N GLY A 101 10.29 -15.91 14.22
CA GLY A 101 11.47 -16.22 13.43
C GLY A 101 12.62 -15.43 14.02
#